data_AF-X1H9U5-F1
#
_entry.id   AF-X1H9U5-F1
#
_cell.length_a   1.000
_cell.length_b   1.000
_cell.length_c   1.000
_cell.angle_alpha   90.00
_cell.angle_beta   90.00
_cell.angle_gamma   90.00
#
_symmetry.space_group_name_H-M   'P 1'
#
loop_
_entity.id
_entity.type
_entity.pdbx_description
1 polymer ?
#
loop_
_entity_poly.entity_id
_entity_poly.type
_entity_poly.pdbx_seq_one_letter_code
_entity_poly.pdbx_strand_id
1 'polypeptide(L)' 'MPDKKKSSQKEILKRLDMIISLLQHCLAIQLYRGGLTQQAIGKHLGIATGKANKLLKGITKEE' A
#
# COMPACT_ATOMS: atom_id res chain seq x y z
N MET A 1 -2.72 -34.95 11.51
CA MET A 1 -2.50 -34.16 10.27
C MET A 1 -2.69 -32.65 10.52
N PRO A 2 -1.77 -31.95 11.22
CA PRO A 2 -1.87 -30.51 11.50
C PRO A 2 -1.28 -29.58 10.41
N ASP A 3 -0.49 -30.09 9.47
CA ASP A 3 0.35 -29.27 8.58
C ASP A 3 -0.38 -28.58 7.41
N LYS A 4 -1.48 -29.18 6.90
CA LYS A 4 -2.23 -28.61 5.76
C LYS A 4 -2.96 -27.30 6.09
N LYS A 5 -3.48 -27.14 7.33
CA LYS A 5 -4.21 -25.93 7.74
C LYS A 5 -3.29 -24.69 7.87
N LYS A 6 -2.07 -24.87 8.40
CA LYS A 6 -1.09 -23.78 8.56
C LYS A 6 -0.61 -23.24 7.22
N SER A 7 -0.45 -24.10 6.21
CA SER A 7 -0.05 -23.69 4.86
C SER A 7 -1.10 -22.80 4.19
N SER A 8 -2.37 -23.17 4.27
CA SER A 8 -3.48 -22.40 3.68
C SER A 8 -3.69 -21.05 4.36
N GLN A 9 -3.57 -20.97 5.69
CA GLN A 9 -3.67 -19.70 6.41
C GLN A 9 -2.54 -18.72 6.01
N LYS A 10 -1.32 -19.22 5.84
CA LYS A 10 -0.19 -18.40 5.38
C LYS A 10 -0.41 -17.85 3.97
N GLU A 11 -1.01 -18.63 3.09
CA GLU A 11 -1.33 -18.18 1.73
C GLU A 11 -2.42 -17.10 1.73
N ILE A 12 -3.46 -17.26 2.56
CA ILE A 12 -4.51 -16.25 2.74
C ILE A 12 -3.91 -14.94 3.24
N LEU A 13 -3.06 -14.98 4.27
CA LEU A 13 -2.38 -13.79 4.79
C LEU A 13 -1.55 -13.09 3.70
N LYS A 14 -0.81 -13.85 2.89
CA LYS A 14 -0.05 -13.29 1.77
C LYS A 14 -0.94 -12.59 0.73
N ARG A 15 -2.11 -13.18 0.43
CA ARG A 15 -3.08 -12.56 -0.49
C ARG A 15 -3.68 -11.27 0.11
N LEU A 16 -3.99 -11.28 1.40
CA LEU A 16 -4.47 -10.09 2.11
C LEU A 16 -3.42 -8.97 2.12
N ASP A 17 -2.16 -9.27 2.41
CA ASP A 17 -1.07 -8.30 2.36
C ASP A 17 -0.93 -7.66 0.97
N MET A 18 -1.08 -8.47 -0.08
CA MET A 18 -1.05 -7.98 -1.46
C MET A 18 -2.22 -7.04 -1.76
N ILE A 19 -3.43 -7.40 -1.33
CA ILE A 19 -4.63 -6.55 -1.48
C ILE A 19 -4.45 -5.22 -0.72
N ILE A 20 -3.98 -5.27 0.53
CA ILE A 20 -3.70 -4.08 1.33
C ILE A 20 -2.67 -3.18 0.62
N SER A 21 -1.61 -3.77 0.05
CA SER A 21 -0.60 -3.00 -0.68
C SER A 21 -1.16 -2.33 -1.94
N LEU A 22 -2.06 -2.99 -2.67
CA LEU A 22 -2.73 -2.41 -3.84
C LEU A 22 -3.65 -1.26 -3.45
N LEU A 23 -4.44 -1.43 -2.39
CA LEU A 23 -5.32 -0.38 -1.87
C LEU A 23 -4.52 0.84 -1.40
N GLN A 24 -3.40 0.62 -0.69
CA GLN A 24 -2.48 1.69 -0.29
C GLN A 24 -1.89 2.43 -1.49
N HIS A 25 -1.56 1.72 -2.58
CA HIS A 25 -1.07 2.33 -3.81
C HIS A 25 -2.14 3.23 -4.47
N CYS A 26 -3.36 2.72 -4.64
CA CYS A 26 -4.47 3.49 -5.23
C CYS A 26 -4.79 4.75 -4.42
N LEU A 27 -4.88 4.64 -3.10
CA LEU A 27 -5.14 5.76 -2.21
C LEU A 27 -3.98 6.78 -2.25
N ALA A 28 -2.72 6.31 -2.23
CA ALA A 28 -1.58 7.20 -2.33
C ALA A 28 -1.63 8.05 -3.61
N ILE A 29 -1.96 7.44 -4.75
CA ILE A 29 -2.10 8.15 -6.03
C ILE A 29 -3.20 9.21 -5.94
N GLN A 30 -4.39 8.84 -5.43
CA GLN A 30 -5.51 9.78 -5.32
C GLN A 30 -5.15 10.98 -4.44
N LEU A 31 -4.53 10.73 -3.28
CA LEU A 31 -4.10 11.80 -2.37
C LEU A 31 -3.01 12.68 -3.00
N TYR A 32 -2.07 12.07 -3.73
CA TYR A 32 -0.99 12.79 -4.40
C TYR A 32 -1.51 13.70 -5.52
N ARG A 33 -2.45 13.19 -6.33
CA ARG A 33 -3.18 13.98 -7.35
C ARG A 33 -4.04 15.08 -6.71
N GLY A 34 -4.60 14.82 -5.53
CA GLY A 34 -5.27 15.83 -4.70
C GLY A 34 -4.34 16.86 -4.06
N GLY A 35 -3.04 16.85 -4.40
CA GLY A 35 -2.07 17.87 -4.00
C GLY A 35 -1.26 17.54 -2.75
N LEU A 36 -1.58 16.47 -2.02
CA LEU A 36 -0.87 16.14 -0.78
C LEU A 36 0.61 15.79 -1.02
N THR A 37 1.45 16.15 -0.05
CA THR A 37 2.86 15.76 -0.04
C THR A 37 3.02 14.31 0.40
N GLN A 38 4.13 13.67 0.02
CA GLN A 38 4.44 12.28 0.36
C GLN A 38 4.51 12.06 1.88
N GLN A 39 4.93 13.07 2.65
CA GLN A 39 4.91 13.04 4.11
C GLN A 39 3.48 13.04 4.67
N ALA A 40 2.59 13.87 4.11
CA ALA A 40 1.19 13.90 4.50
C ALA A 40 0.49 12.58 4.15
N ILE A 41 0.77 12.03 2.96
CA ILE A 41 0.27 10.72 2.52
C ILE A 41 0.74 9.61 3.48
N GLY A 42 2.01 9.63 3.88
CA GLY A 42 2.53 8.69 4.88
C GLY A 42 1.75 8.73 6.20
N LYS A 43 1.46 9.93 6.70
CA LYS A 43 0.63 10.12 7.90
C LYS A 43 -0.80 9.62 7.70
N HIS A 44 -1.44 9.94 6.57
CA HIS A 44 -2.82 9.51 6.27
C HIS A 44 -2.96 7.99 6.13
N LEU A 45 -1.97 7.32 5.54
CA LEU A 45 -2.00 5.87 5.31
C LEU A 45 -1.36 5.04 6.44
N GLY A 46 -0.82 5.69 7.47
CA GLY A 46 -0.12 5.01 8.56
C GLY A 46 1.15 4.29 8.09
N ILE A 47 1.86 4.84 7.10
CA ILE A 47 3.08 4.27 6.52
C ILE A 47 4.25 5.24 6.60
N ALA A 48 5.47 4.71 6.60
CA ALA A 48 6.67 5.54 6.50
C ALA A 48 6.69 6.32 5.18
N THR A 49 7.21 7.56 5.21
CA THR A 49 7.35 8.41 4.02
C THR A 49 8.11 7.71 2.89
N GLY A 50 9.14 6.93 3.21
CA GLY A 50 9.88 6.16 2.21
C GLY A 50 9.02 5.10 1.49
N LYS A 51 8.00 4.54 2.16
CA LYS A 51 7.03 3.65 1.53
C LYS A 51 6.07 4.44 0.64
N ALA A 52 5.60 5.62 1.06
CA ALA A 52 4.81 6.51 0.22
C ALA A 52 5.57 6.90 -1.08
N ASN A 53 6.86 7.22 -0.97
CA ASN A 53 7.71 7.49 -2.14
C ASN A 53 7.80 6.29 -3.10
N LYS A 54 7.93 5.07 -2.58
CA LYS A 54 7.91 3.85 -3.40
C LYS A 54 6.57 3.64 -4.09
N LEU A 55 5.46 3.87 -3.39
CA LEU A 55 4.11 3.77 -3.94
C LEU A 55 3.86 4.80 -5.04
N LEU A 56 4.50 5.97 -4.99
CA LEU A 56 4.29 7.04 -5.98
C LEU A 56 5.36 7.09 -7.07
N LYS A 57 6.28 6.11 -7.11
CA LYS A 57 7.37 6.11 -8.08
C LYS A 57 6.81 6.04 -9.50
N GLY A 58 7.16 7.03 -10.33
CA GLY A 58 6.71 7.13 -11.72
C GLY A 58 5.32 7.75 -11.91
N ILE A 59 4.69 8.19 -10.82
CA ILE A 59 3.40 8.90 -10.88
C ILE A 59 3.67 10.40 -10.94
N THR A 60 3.19 11.04 -12.00
CA THR A 60 3.20 12.52 -12.13
C THR A 60 1.94 13.08 -11.47
N LYS A 61 2.04 14.32 -10.95
CA LYS A 61 0.82 15.10 -10.68
C LYS A 61 0.24 15.45 -12.05
N GLU A 62 -1.01 15.09 -12.28
CA GLU A 62 -1.75 15.68 -13.40
C GLU A 62 -1.94 17.17 -13.06
N GLU A 63 -1.64 18.03 -14.02
CA GLU A 63 -1.81 19.48 -13.94
C GLU A 63 -3.29 19.87 -13.86
#